data_AF-A0AAA9ZW42-F1
#
_entry.id   AF-A0AAA9ZW42-F1
#
_cell.length_a   1.000
_cell.length_b   1.000
_cell.length_c   1.000
_cell.angle_alpha   90.00
_cell.angle_beta   90.00
_cell.angle_gamma   90.00
#
_symmetry.space_group_name_H-M   'P 1'
#
loop_
_entity.id
_entity.type
_entity.pdbx_description
1 polymer ?
#
loop_
_entity_poly.entity_id
_entity_poly.type
_entity_poly.pdbx_seq_one_letter_code
_entity_poly.pdbx_strand_id
1 'polypeptide(L)'
;MNILRLSARPVARLTGGIRAGSGVWHLERIETRRCFSVDSSVVGLWGSLSNSTPVAYCQQALVDLHDLSGLPWWASIILSTVLLRTVVTMPLAIYQNKIVARLEKISLEMPDIVKQLKMETAVAMKKFHWSEKEARIMYNHSLKKQWNNLVVRENCHPAKTMILLWGQIPLWVMMSVSIRNMVHMLPDPGSIEAQITFAELTLGGFGWIPNLTEVDHSLILPVAMGLINLTIIECLCLYWVTSSACGLGQNLLLMSPRFKRLVGVPLVPSEIARPYQHIKATFSSRFDALLAKVGLGPK
;
A
#
# COMPACT_ATOMS: atom_id res chain seq x y z
N MET A 1 -18.80 26.28 27.20
CA MET A 1 -18.93 26.01 28.64
C MET A 1 -19.79 24.76 28.81
N ASN A 2 -19.29 23.76 29.55
CA ASN A 2 -19.96 22.54 30.06
C ASN A 2 -20.44 21.53 28.99
N ILE A 3 -19.70 20.44 28.71
CA ILE A 3 -19.47 19.21 29.51
C ILE A 3 -20.78 18.67 30.11
N LEU A 4 -21.38 17.69 29.45
CA LEU A 4 -22.56 16.97 29.92
C LEU A 4 -22.28 15.46 30.03
N ARG A 5 -22.30 15.03 31.29
CA ARG A 5 -22.89 13.80 31.85
C ARG A 5 -22.38 12.44 31.34
N LEU A 6 -21.46 11.90 32.12
CA LEU A 6 -21.34 10.46 32.38
C LEU A 6 -22.67 9.89 32.89
N SER A 7 -23.27 9.01 32.10
CA SER A 7 -24.40 8.16 32.47
C SER A 7 -23.87 6.85 33.06
N ALA A 8 -24.34 6.54 34.26
CA ALA A 8 -23.99 5.39 35.08
C ALA A 8 -24.48 4.06 34.48
N ARG A 9 -23.77 2.96 34.80
CA ARG A 9 -24.24 1.55 34.81
C ARG A 9 -23.10 0.63 35.32
N PRO A 10 -23.38 -0.57 35.88
CA PRO A 10 -24.33 -0.90 36.93
C PRO A 10 -23.63 -1.50 38.19
N VAL A 11 -24.33 -1.46 39.32
CA VAL A 11 -23.89 -2.00 40.62
C VAL A 11 -23.89 -3.54 40.59
N ALA A 12 -22.73 -4.16 40.87
CA ALA A 12 -22.61 -5.59 41.09
C ALA A 12 -23.27 -5.95 42.43
N ARG A 13 -24.33 -6.77 42.38
CA ARG A 13 -25.04 -7.30 43.55
C ARG A 13 -24.27 -8.51 44.09
N LEU A 14 -23.52 -8.32 45.18
CA LEU A 14 -22.84 -9.39 45.91
C LEU A 14 -23.87 -10.15 46.77
N THR A 15 -24.21 -11.37 46.37
CA THR A 15 -24.77 -12.38 47.28
C THR A 15 -23.61 -13.20 47.84
N GLY A 16 -23.25 -12.98 49.11
CA GLY A 16 -22.22 -13.75 49.80
C GLY A 16 -22.42 -13.67 51.30
N GLY A 17 -22.90 -14.76 51.90
CA GLY A 17 -23.15 -14.88 53.34
C GLY A 17 -21.86 -14.88 54.16
N ILE A 18 -21.95 -14.39 55.39
CA ILE A 18 -20.83 -14.34 56.35
C ILE A 18 -21.11 -15.32 57.49
N ARG A 19 -20.21 -16.30 57.64
CA ARG A 19 -20.03 -17.13 58.84
C ARG A 19 -19.04 -16.41 59.76
N ALA A 20 -19.38 -16.26 61.03
CA ALA A 20 -18.55 -15.59 62.03
C ALA A 20 -17.38 -16.47 62.51
N GLY A 21 -16.18 -15.88 62.65
CA GLY A 21 -15.02 -16.54 63.26
C GLY A 21 -13.76 -15.69 63.26
N SER A 22 -13.43 -15.15 64.44
CA SER A 22 -12.08 -14.76 64.92
C SER A 22 -11.06 -14.18 63.92
N GLY A 23 -10.99 -12.85 63.88
CA GLY A 23 -9.84 -12.13 64.44
C GLY A 23 -8.45 -12.32 63.83
N VAL A 24 -8.29 -12.28 62.50
CA VAL A 24 -7.03 -11.89 61.84
C VAL A 24 -7.37 -11.18 60.53
N TRP A 25 -7.13 -9.87 60.44
CA TRP A 25 -7.28 -9.13 59.17
C TRP A 25 -6.02 -9.32 58.33
N HIS A 26 -5.95 -10.41 57.55
CA HIS A 26 -5.06 -10.42 56.39
C HIS A 26 -5.70 -9.56 55.30
N LEU A 27 -5.12 -8.37 55.05
CA LEU A 27 -5.39 -7.61 53.84
C LEU A 27 -4.85 -8.43 52.66
N GLU A 28 -5.69 -9.34 52.14
CA GLU A 28 -5.49 -9.88 50.80
C GLU A 28 -5.58 -8.68 49.86
N ARG A 29 -4.43 -8.17 49.44
CA ARG A 29 -4.32 -7.22 48.36
C ARG A 29 -4.89 -7.94 47.14
N ILE A 30 -6.16 -7.69 46.83
CA ILE A 30 -6.74 -8.05 45.54
C ILE A 30 -5.98 -7.21 44.52
N GLU A 31 -4.85 -7.75 44.08
CA GLU A 31 -4.15 -7.29 42.91
C GLU A 31 -5.08 -7.59 41.76
N THR A 32 -5.98 -6.65 41.45
CA THR A 32 -6.68 -6.60 40.18
C THR A 32 -5.61 -6.35 39.13
N ARG A 33 -4.84 -7.40 38.80
CA ARG A 33 -4.17 -7.49 37.52
C ARG A 33 -5.30 -7.41 36.51
N ARG A 34 -5.52 -6.21 35.95
CA ARG A 34 -6.20 -6.08 34.67
C ARG A 34 -5.32 -6.84 33.70
N CYS A 35 -5.55 -8.15 33.61
CA CYS A 35 -5.01 -8.93 32.52
C CYS A 35 -5.70 -8.32 31.30
N PHE A 36 -4.99 -7.43 30.61
CA PHE A 36 -5.41 -6.89 29.33
C PHE A 36 -5.42 -8.07 28.38
N SER A 37 -6.52 -8.83 28.40
CA SER A 37 -6.69 -9.97 27.54
C SER A 37 -6.92 -9.40 26.15
N VAL A 38 -5.90 -9.50 25.32
CA VAL A 38 -5.94 -9.08 23.91
C VAL A 38 -7.13 -9.76 23.22
N ASP A 39 -7.44 -11.00 23.58
CA ASP A 39 -8.57 -11.76 23.06
C ASP A 39 -9.92 -11.06 23.32
N SER A 40 -10.14 -10.56 24.54
CA SER A 40 -11.39 -9.84 24.86
C SER A 40 -11.52 -8.53 24.08
N SER A 41 -10.39 -7.86 23.80
CA SER A 41 -10.38 -6.62 23.02
C SER A 41 -10.62 -6.86 21.53
N VAL A 42 -10.03 -7.93 20.98
CA VAL A 42 -10.22 -8.36 19.58
C VAL A 42 -11.65 -8.84 19.34
N VAL A 43 -12.21 -9.62 20.26
CA VAL A 43 -13.62 -10.07 20.17
C VAL A 43 -14.58 -8.89 20.25
N GLY A 44 -14.34 -7.92 21.15
CA GLY A 44 -15.15 -6.71 21.24
C GLY A 44 -15.08 -5.84 19.97
N LEU A 45 -13.89 -5.70 19.39
CA LEU A 45 -13.71 -4.99 18.12
C LEU A 45 -14.41 -5.71 16.96
N TRP A 46 -14.27 -7.05 16.90
CA TRP A 46 -14.93 -7.88 15.90
C TRP A 46 -16.44 -7.76 15.97
N GLY A 47 -17.03 -7.88 17.17
CA GLY A 47 -18.47 -7.74 17.35
C GLY A 47 -19.00 -6.34 17.01
N SER A 48 -18.22 -5.29 17.29
CA SER A 48 -18.57 -3.92 16.89
C SER A 48 -18.53 -3.74 15.37
N LEU A 49 -17.55 -4.34 14.70
CA LEU A 49 -17.40 -4.29 13.25
C LEU A 49 -18.47 -5.12 12.53
N SER A 50 -18.74 -6.35 12.99
CA SER A 50 -19.73 -7.25 12.40
C SER A 50 -21.15 -6.68 12.47
N ASN A 51 -21.48 -6.01 13.58
CA ASN A 51 -22.80 -5.40 13.80
C ASN A 51 -22.88 -3.95 13.30
N SER A 52 -21.86 -3.47 12.59
CA SER A 52 -21.85 -2.11 12.07
C SER A 52 -22.83 -1.95 10.90
N THR A 53 -23.47 -0.79 10.81
CA THR A 53 -24.43 -0.49 9.74
C THR A 53 -23.85 -0.59 8.32
N PRO A 54 -22.58 -0.21 8.03
CA PRO A 54 -22.02 -0.34 6.69
C PRO A 54 -21.85 -1.81 6.27
N VAL A 55 -21.52 -2.69 7.20
CA VAL A 55 -21.42 -4.14 6.95
C VAL A 55 -22.80 -4.73 6.65
N ALA A 56 -23.83 -4.33 7.39
CA ALA A 56 -25.20 -4.74 7.13
C ALA A 56 -25.68 -4.33 5.71
N TYR A 57 -25.37 -3.10 5.28
CA TYR A 57 -25.66 -2.68 3.89
C TYR A 57 -24.90 -3.48 2.84
N CYS A 58 -23.62 -3.81 3.09
CA CYS A 58 -22.85 -4.65 2.16
C CYS A 58 -23.41 -6.07 2.09
N GLN A 59 -23.90 -6.61 3.20
CA GLN A 59 -24.55 -7.92 3.27
C GLN A 59 -25.86 -7.91 2.47
N GLN A 60 -26.74 -6.95 2.71
CA GLN A 60 -28.00 -6.80 1.98
C GLN A 60 -27.77 -6.60 0.48
N ALA A 61 -26.85 -5.70 0.10
CA ALA A 61 -26.54 -5.47 -1.31
C ALA A 61 -26.01 -6.73 -2.02
N LEU A 62 -25.31 -7.62 -1.31
CA LEU A 62 -24.83 -8.89 -1.86
C LEU A 62 -25.96 -9.90 -2.04
N VAL A 63 -26.90 -9.98 -1.08
CA VAL A 63 -28.11 -10.82 -1.17
C VAL A 63 -29.01 -10.31 -2.30
N ASP A 64 -29.29 -9.01 -2.35
CA ASP A 64 -30.09 -8.39 -3.42
C ASP A 64 -29.47 -8.68 -4.81
N LEU A 65 -28.14 -8.58 -4.92
CA LEU A 65 -27.44 -8.89 -6.17
C LEU A 65 -27.55 -10.37 -6.52
N HIS A 66 -27.50 -11.27 -5.54
CA HIS A 66 -27.74 -12.70 -5.74
C HIS A 66 -29.17 -12.96 -6.24
N ASP A 67 -30.17 -12.42 -5.55
CA ASP A 67 -31.60 -12.58 -5.87
C ASP A 67 -31.95 -11.99 -7.25
N LEU A 68 -31.39 -10.82 -7.58
CA LEU A 68 -31.59 -10.16 -8.88
C LEU A 68 -30.88 -10.89 -10.03
N SER A 69 -29.70 -11.46 -9.78
CA SER A 69 -28.92 -12.15 -10.82
C SER A 69 -29.34 -13.60 -11.02
N GLY A 70 -29.89 -14.26 -10.00
CA GLY A 70 -30.21 -15.70 -10.01
C GLY A 70 -28.98 -16.60 -10.20
N LEU A 71 -27.78 -16.06 -10.03
CA LEU A 71 -26.52 -16.79 -10.21
C LEU A 71 -26.14 -17.57 -8.96
N PRO A 72 -25.38 -18.67 -9.05
CA PRO A 72 -24.81 -19.32 -7.87
C PRO A 72 -23.94 -18.36 -7.04
N TRP A 73 -23.87 -18.59 -5.72
CA TRP A 73 -23.17 -17.71 -4.78
C TRP A 73 -21.73 -17.37 -5.18
N TRP A 74 -20.95 -18.33 -5.68
CA TRP A 74 -19.58 -18.06 -6.15
C TRP A 74 -19.53 -17.01 -7.26
N ALA A 75 -20.50 -17.03 -8.18
CA ALA A 75 -20.58 -16.10 -9.30
C ALA A 75 -21.11 -14.73 -8.82
N SER A 76 -22.07 -14.69 -7.89
CA SER A 76 -22.55 -13.45 -7.27
C SER A 76 -21.44 -12.73 -6.49
N ILE A 77 -20.55 -13.46 -5.80
CA ILE A 77 -19.38 -12.88 -5.12
C ILE A 77 -18.38 -12.29 -6.12
N ILE A 78 -18.12 -12.97 -7.23
CA ILE A 78 -17.25 -12.43 -8.30
C ILE A 78 -17.91 -11.21 -8.94
N LEU A 79 -19.20 -11.27 -9.26
CA LEU A 79 -19.96 -10.20 -9.89
C LEU A 79 -20.00 -8.95 -9.01
N SER A 80 -20.30 -9.10 -7.72
CA SER A 80 -20.27 -7.99 -6.77
C SER A 80 -18.88 -7.35 -6.67
N THR A 81 -17.82 -8.16 -6.71
CA THR A 81 -16.44 -7.64 -6.73
C THR A 81 -16.16 -6.84 -8.01
N VAL A 82 -16.58 -7.34 -9.18
CA VAL A 82 -16.42 -6.63 -10.45
C VAL A 82 -17.19 -5.32 -10.44
N LEU A 83 -18.44 -5.32 -9.98
CA LEU A 83 -19.28 -4.12 -9.88
C LEU A 83 -18.69 -3.09 -8.91
N LEU A 84 -18.26 -3.51 -7.71
CA LEU A 84 -17.60 -2.61 -6.76
C LEU A 84 -16.31 -2.01 -7.36
N ARG A 85 -15.53 -2.82 -8.06
CA ARG A 85 -14.31 -2.37 -8.72
C ARG A 85 -14.60 -1.37 -9.85
N THR A 86 -15.63 -1.59 -10.65
CA THR A 86 -15.95 -0.72 -11.79
C THR A 86 -16.68 0.56 -11.37
N VAL A 87 -17.60 0.49 -10.42
CA VAL A 87 -18.41 1.63 -9.98
C VAL A 87 -17.66 2.52 -8.99
N VAL A 88 -16.94 1.93 -8.02
CA VAL A 88 -16.30 2.67 -6.92
C VAL A 88 -14.80 2.80 -7.14
N THR A 89 -14.09 1.69 -7.32
CA THR A 89 -12.62 1.70 -7.36
C THR A 89 -12.07 2.32 -8.64
N MET A 90 -12.69 2.08 -9.81
CA MET A 90 -12.17 2.54 -11.10
C MET A 90 -12.21 4.08 -11.26
N PRO A 91 -13.29 4.80 -10.95
CA PRO A 91 -13.27 6.27 -10.98
C PRO A 91 -12.22 6.85 -10.03
N LEU A 92 -12.06 6.24 -8.86
CA LEU A 92 -11.06 6.65 -7.88
C LEU A 92 -9.63 6.39 -8.36
N ALA A 93 -9.39 5.25 -9.02
CA ALA A 93 -8.11 4.90 -9.64
C ALA A 93 -7.78 5.84 -10.81
N ILE A 94 -8.77 6.22 -11.63
CA ILE A 94 -8.59 7.23 -12.68
C ILE A 94 -8.20 8.58 -12.07
N TYR A 95 -8.85 8.98 -10.97
CA TYR A 95 -8.49 10.22 -10.25
C TYR A 95 -7.07 10.16 -9.69
N GLN A 96 -6.68 9.04 -9.06
CA GLN A 96 -5.30 8.82 -8.60
C GLN A 96 -4.30 8.93 -9.76
N ASN A 97 -4.55 8.22 -10.88
CA ASN A 97 -3.67 8.22 -12.04
C ASN A 97 -3.52 9.62 -12.65
N LYS A 98 -4.58 10.44 -12.66
CA LYS A 98 -4.50 11.86 -13.07
C LYS A 98 -3.56 12.67 -12.17
N ILE A 99 -3.55 12.43 -10.85
CA ILE A 99 -2.63 13.12 -9.93
C ILE A 99 -1.19 12.65 -10.15
N VAL A 100 -0.99 11.34 -10.33
CA VAL A 100 0.34 10.76 -10.60
C VAL A 100 0.91 11.32 -11.90
N ALA A 101 0.11 11.44 -12.96
CA ALA A 101 0.54 12.05 -14.22
C ALA A 101 0.95 13.52 -14.06
N ARG A 102 0.23 14.30 -13.22
CA ARG A 102 0.63 15.68 -12.89
C ARG A 102 1.93 15.75 -12.10
N LEU A 103 2.15 14.79 -11.19
CA LEU A 103 3.39 14.70 -10.42
C LEU A 103 4.57 14.32 -11.32
N GLU A 104 4.37 13.43 -12.29
CA GLU A 104 5.37 13.08 -13.30
C GLU A 104 5.74 14.30 -14.16
N LYS A 105 4.75 15.10 -14.59
CA LYS A 105 5.00 16.39 -15.26
C LYS A 105 5.90 17.31 -14.44
N ILE A 106 5.63 17.48 -13.13
CA ILE A 106 6.52 18.25 -12.24
C ILE A 106 7.92 17.64 -12.19
N SER A 107 8.03 16.31 -12.12
CA SER A 107 9.32 15.61 -12.10
C SER A 107 10.17 15.89 -13.36
N LEU A 108 9.54 16.18 -14.49
CA LEU A 108 10.22 16.58 -15.73
C LEU A 108 10.65 18.06 -15.74
N GLU A 109 9.93 18.96 -15.07
CA GLU A 109 10.26 20.40 -14.95
C GLU A 109 11.35 20.67 -13.88
N MET A 110 11.45 19.81 -12.86
CA MET A 110 12.38 19.98 -11.73
C MET A 110 13.88 20.07 -12.10
N PRO A 111 14.42 19.30 -13.07
CA PRO A 111 15.84 19.36 -13.43
C PRO A 111 16.32 20.74 -13.89
N ASP A 112 15.49 21.48 -14.64
CA ASP A 112 15.84 22.82 -15.13
C ASP A 112 15.88 23.84 -13.99
N ILE A 113 14.90 23.77 -13.08
CA ILE A 113 14.85 24.61 -11.87
C ILE A 113 16.05 24.30 -10.96
N VAL A 114 16.38 23.02 -10.79
CA VAL A 114 17.55 22.58 -10.02
C VAL A 114 18.84 23.14 -10.63
N LYS A 115 18.98 23.15 -11.95
CA LYS A 115 20.13 23.71 -12.66
C LYS A 115 20.25 25.22 -12.42
N GLN A 116 19.15 25.95 -12.52
CA GLN A 116 19.11 27.40 -12.26
C GLN A 116 19.47 27.72 -10.80
N LEU A 117 18.84 27.06 -9.82
CA LEU A 117 19.15 27.28 -8.40
C LEU A 117 20.61 26.96 -8.06
N LYS A 118 21.21 25.93 -8.67
CA LYS A 118 22.64 25.62 -8.49
C LYS A 118 23.52 26.76 -9.00
N MET A 119 23.19 27.34 -10.15
CA MET A 119 23.93 28.47 -10.73
C MET A 119 23.79 29.72 -9.85
N GLU A 120 22.58 30.06 -9.42
CA GLU A 120 22.32 31.18 -8.50
C GLU A 120 23.06 31.02 -7.17
N THR A 121 23.04 29.82 -6.60
CA THR A 121 23.77 29.51 -5.36
C THR A 121 25.28 29.65 -5.54
N ALA A 122 25.83 29.20 -6.67
CA ALA A 122 27.25 29.34 -6.98
C ALA A 122 27.68 30.81 -7.15
N VAL A 123 26.81 31.65 -7.74
CA VAL A 123 27.04 33.09 -7.83
C VAL A 123 26.94 33.76 -6.45
N ALA A 124 25.95 33.40 -5.64
CA ALA A 124 25.77 33.93 -4.29
C ALA A 124 26.96 33.58 -3.37
N MET A 125 27.49 32.36 -3.47
CA MET A 125 28.72 31.95 -2.78
C MET A 125 29.89 32.89 -3.08
N LYS A 126 30.10 33.22 -4.36
CA LYS A 126 31.19 34.13 -4.78
C LYS A 126 30.95 35.58 -4.36
N LYS A 127 29.71 36.06 -4.42
CA LYS A 127 29.36 37.47 -4.16
C LYS A 127 29.31 37.77 -2.65
N PHE A 128 28.69 36.91 -1.87
CA PHE A 128 28.42 37.13 -0.44
C PHE A 128 29.34 36.35 0.50
N HIS A 129 30.31 35.61 -0.04
CA HIS A 129 31.30 34.85 0.74
C HIS A 129 30.63 33.88 1.74
N TRP A 130 29.51 33.30 1.34
CA TRP A 130 28.80 32.32 2.15
C TRP A 130 29.65 31.08 2.39
N SER A 131 29.53 30.49 3.58
CA SER A 131 30.09 29.16 3.83
C SER A 131 29.30 28.08 3.08
N GLU A 132 29.93 26.94 2.77
CA GLU A 132 29.26 25.83 2.08
C GLU A 132 28.02 25.32 2.82
N LYS A 133 28.01 25.41 4.15
CA LYS A 133 26.88 25.01 5.00
C LYS A 133 25.69 25.96 4.79
N GLU A 134 25.93 27.26 4.83
CA GLU A 134 24.89 28.29 4.64
C GLU A 134 24.29 28.22 3.24
N ALA A 135 25.12 28.05 2.20
CA ALA A 135 24.63 27.90 0.84
C ALA A 135 23.80 26.64 0.64
N ARG A 136 24.16 25.52 1.27
CA ARG A 136 23.35 24.28 1.23
C ARG A 136 21.99 24.48 1.89
N ILE A 137 21.94 25.16 3.02
CA ILE A 137 20.68 25.46 3.72
C ILE A 137 19.79 26.34 2.83
N MET A 138 20.33 27.42 2.28
CA MET A 138 19.59 28.32 1.40
C MET A 138 19.11 27.63 0.12
N TYR A 139 19.97 26.80 -0.49
CA TYR A 139 19.63 25.99 -1.65
C TYR A 139 18.47 25.03 -1.37
N ASN A 140 18.54 24.26 -0.28
CA ASN A 140 17.49 23.32 0.11
C ASN A 140 16.17 24.04 0.44
N HIS A 141 16.25 25.21 1.10
CA HIS A 141 15.09 26.05 1.37
C HIS A 141 14.42 26.52 0.09
N SER A 142 15.19 27.08 -0.84
CA SER A 142 14.69 27.57 -2.13
C SER A 142 14.15 26.43 -3.01
N LEU A 143 14.80 25.27 -3.01
CA LEU A 143 14.29 24.08 -3.70
C LEU A 143 12.92 23.64 -3.15
N LYS A 144 12.78 23.55 -1.82
CA LYS A 144 11.52 23.18 -1.19
C LYS A 144 10.42 24.20 -1.51
N LYS A 145 10.77 25.49 -1.55
CA LYS A 145 9.85 26.56 -1.95
C LYS A 145 9.38 26.39 -3.38
N GLN A 146 10.29 26.14 -4.33
CA GLN A 146 9.93 25.89 -5.73
C GLN A 146 9.07 24.63 -5.89
N TRP A 147 9.43 23.53 -5.23
CA TRP A 147 8.64 22.31 -5.21
C TRP A 147 7.20 22.57 -4.71
N ASN A 148 7.05 23.26 -3.58
CA ASN A 148 5.74 23.58 -3.04
C ASN A 148 4.92 24.47 -3.98
N ASN A 149 5.55 25.46 -4.62
CA ASN A 149 4.87 26.32 -5.59
C ASN A 149 4.35 25.52 -6.79
N LEU A 150 5.15 24.57 -7.32
CA LEU A 150 4.74 23.70 -8.42
C LEU A 150 3.59 22.76 -8.01
N VAL A 151 3.69 22.15 -6.84
CA VAL A 151 2.66 21.25 -6.30
C VAL A 151 1.34 21.99 -6.09
N VAL A 152 1.39 23.24 -5.62
CA VAL A 152 0.20 24.09 -5.46
C VAL A 152 -0.35 24.51 -6.82
N ARG A 153 0.51 24.90 -7.78
CA ARG A 153 0.13 25.27 -9.16
C ARG A 153 -0.65 24.15 -9.86
N GLU A 154 -0.14 22.91 -9.79
CA GLU A 154 -0.74 21.73 -10.44
C GLU A 154 -1.79 21.02 -9.55
N ASN A 155 -1.94 21.47 -8.29
CA ASN A 155 -2.85 20.94 -7.28
C ASN A 155 -2.71 19.41 -7.04
N CYS A 156 -1.49 18.90 -7.13
CA CYS A 156 -1.19 17.45 -7.14
C CYS A 156 -0.46 16.99 -5.86
N HIS A 157 -0.93 17.40 -4.70
CA HIS A 157 -0.30 17.03 -3.42
C HIS A 157 -0.17 15.50 -3.30
N PRO A 158 1.00 14.96 -2.91
CA PRO A 158 1.23 13.52 -2.83
C PRO A 158 0.24 12.80 -1.91
N ALA A 159 -0.27 13.45 -0.87
CA ALA A 159 -1.33 12.86 -0.03
C ALA A 159 -2.61 12.48 -0.82
N LYS A 160 -2.92 13.17 -1.91
CA LYS A 160 -4.08 12.85 -2.75
C LYS A 160 -3.88 11.58 -3.57
N THR A 161 -2.64 11.13 -3.79
CA THR A 161 -2.40 9.83 -4.47
C THR A 161 -2.74 8.65 -3.56
N MET A 162 -2.77 8.84 -2.24
CA MET A 162 -3.14 7.80 -1.28
C MET A 162 -4.65 7.60 -1.13
N ILE A 163 -5.48 8.40 -1.84
CA ILE A 163 -6.94 8.34 -1.72
C ILE A 163 -7.51 6.94 -2.01
N LEU A 164 -6.92 6.21 -2.96
CA LEU A 164 -7.35 4.86 -3.30
C LEU A 164 -7.12 3.88 -2.16
N LEU A 165 -6.00 3.99 -1.44
CA LEU A 165 -5.70 3.12 -0.30
C LEU A 165 -6.72 3.35 0.83
N TRP A 166 -7.05 4.61 1.11
CA TRP A 166 -8.05 4.98 2.10
C TRP A 166 -9.47 4.56 1.74
N GLY A 167 -9.82 4.47 0.45
CA GLY A 167 -11.11 3.95 0.01
C GLY A 167 -11.16 2.42 -0.07
N GLN A 168 -10.07 1.80 -0.57
CA GLN A 168 -10.02 0.38 -0.87
C GLN A 168 -9.96 -0.49 0.38
N ILE A 169 -9.18 -0.10 1.40
CA ILE A 169 -9.01 -0.90 2.62
C ILE A 169 -10.34 -1.03 3.39
N PRO A 170 -11.06 0.06 3.71
CA PRO A 170 -12.35 -0.05 4.40
C PRO A 170 -13.37 -0.85 3.59
N LEU A 171 -13.46 -0.64 2.27
CA LEU A 171 -14.38 -1.39 1.42
C LEU A 171 -14.09 -2.90 1.44
N TRP A 172 -12.82 -3.28 1.35
CA TRP A 172 -12.40 -4.67 1.46
C TRP A 172 -12.72 -5.27 2.84
N VAL A 173 -12.50 -4.52 3.92
CA VAL A 173 -12.85 -4.95 5.28
C VAL A 173 -14.36 -5.17 5.40
N MET A 174 -15.19 -4.21 4.97
CA MET A 174 -16.65 -4.31 5.07
C MET A 174 -17.18 -5.52 4.29
N MET A 175 -16.73 -5.73 3.05
CA MET A 175 -17.11 -6.87 2.23
C MET A 175 -16.63 -8.21 2.81
N SER A 176 -15.44 -8.23 3.42
CA SER A 176 -14.90 -9.45 4.04
C SER A 176 -15.64 -9.83 5.31
N VAL A 177 -16.15 -8.84 6.05
CA VAL A 177 -16.94 -9.07 7.27
C VAL A 177 -18.38 -9.45 6.91
N SER A 178 -18.97 -8.84 5.87
CA SER A 178 -20.32 -9.21 5.43
C SER A 178 -20.42 -10.66 4.98
N ILE A 179 -19.47 -11.14 4.16
CA ILE A 179 -19.41 -12.55 3.75
C ILE A 179 -19.26 -13.46 4.98
N ARG A 180 -18.42 -13.08 5.95
CA ARG A 180 -18.27 -13.86 7.19
C ARG A 180 -19.52 -13.87 8.05
N ASN A 181 -20.25 -12.76 8.13
CA ASN A 181 -21.53 -12.72 8.83
C ASN A 181 -22.53 -13.69 8.18
N MET A 182 -22.58 -13.77 6.86
CA MET A 182 -23.45 -14.72 6.14
C MET A 182 -23.06 -16.17 6.41
N VAL A 183 -21.75 -16.48 6.39
CA VAL A 183 -21.24 -17.83 6.71
C VAL A 183 -21.51 -18.21 8.17
N HIS A 184 -21.47 -17.25 9.11
CA HIS A 184 -21.72 -17.48 10.53
C HIS A 184 -23.16 -17.22 10.97
N MET A 185 -24.10 -16.99 10.04
CA MET A 185 -25.52 -16.72 10.33
C MET A 185 -25.73 -15.54 11.31
N LEU A 186 -24.93 -14.48 11.20
CA LEU A 186 -25.02 -13.26 12.01
C LEU A 186 -25.85 -12.17 11.29
N PRO A 187 -26.51 -11.26 12.03
CA PRO A 187 -26.50 -11.09 13.49
C PRO A 187 -27.42 -12.06 14.26
N ASP A 188 -28.50 -12.53 13.63
CA ASP A 188 -29.50 -13.38 14.27
C ASP A 188 -29.60 -14.76 13.59
N PRO A 189 -29.02 -15.82 14.19
CA PRO A 189 -28.99 -17.16 13.60
C PRO A 189 -30.37 -17.85 13.53
N GLY A 190 -31.35 -17.32 14.25
CA GLY A 190 -32.74 -17.81 14.21
C GLY A 190 -33.57 -17.26 13.05
N SER A 191 -33.04 -16.31 12.28
CA SER A 191 -33.76 -15.74 11.14
C SER A 191 -33.81 -16.72 9.96
N ILE A 192 -34.97 -16.77 9.29
CA ILE A 192 -35.18 -17.67 8.13
C ILE A 192 -34.25 -17.26 6.98
N GLU A 193 -34.06 -15.97 6.76
CA GLU A 193 -33.21 -15.41 5.70
C GLU A 193 -31.74 -15.86 5.83
N ALA A 194 -31.18 -15.83 7.05
CA ALA A 194 -29.82 -16.29 7.30
C ALA A 194 -29.65 -17.79 7.07
N GLN A 195 -30.68 -18.59 7.40
CA GLN A 195 -30.67 -20.03 7.16
C GLN A 195 -30.76 -20.39 5.68
N ILE A 196 -31.58 -19.68 4.90
CA ILE A 196 -31.66 -19.85 3.44
C ILE A 196 -30.32 -19.52 2.80
N THR A 197 -29.77 -18.34 3.10
CA THR A 197 -28.46 -17.89 2.58
C THR A 197 -27.36 -18.91 2.90
N PHE A 198 -27.33 -19.44 4.12
CA PHE A 198 -26.34 -20.45 4.52
C PHE A 198 -26.54 -21.78 3.79
N ALA A 199 -27.77 -22.26 3.65
CA ALA A 199 -28.06 -23.48 2.91
C ALA A 199 -27.63 -23.36 1.44
N GLU A 200 -27.91 -22.22 0.82
CA GLU A 200 -27.48 -21.97 -0.56
C GLU A 200 -25.96 -21.81 -0.69
N LEU A 201 -25.27 -21.23 0.30
CA LEU A 201 -23.80 -21.17 0.32
C LEU A 201 -23.15 -22.55 0.46
N THR A 202 -23.77 -23.46 1.20
CA THR A 202 -23.28 -24.83 1.36
C THR A 202 -23.52 -25.70 0.12
N LEU A 203 -24.61 -25.44 -0.60
CA LEU A 203 -24.96 -26.16 -1.84
C LEU A 203 -24.38 -25.50 -3.11
N GLY A 204 -24.08 -24.19 -3.05
CA GLY A 204 -23.63 -23.36 -4.17
C GLY A 204 -22.14 -23.46 -4.51
N GLY A 205 -21.59 -24.68 -4.45
CA GLY A 205 -20.19 -25.01 -4.71
C GLY A 205 -19.65 -24.53 -6.06
N PHE A 206 -18.32 -24.43 -6.15
CA PHE A 206 -17.57 -24.12 -7.38
C PHE A 206 -16.51 -25.18 -7.67
N GLY A 207 -16.68 -25.94 -8.75
CA GLY A 207 -15.67 -26.88 -9.25
C GLY A 207 -15.22 -27.89 -8.19
N TRP A 208 -14.00 -27.71 -7.65
CA TRP A 208 -13.40 -28.54 -6.60
C TRP A 208 -13.78 -28.14 -5.17
N ILE A 209 -14.56 -27.07 -4.98
CA ILE A 209 -15.03 -26.57 -3.68
C ILE A 209 -16.55 -26.82 -3.60
N PRO A 210 -16.99 -27.94 -2.99
CA PRO A 210 -18.42 -28.25 -2.90
C PRO A 210 -19.16 -27.33 -1.93
N ASN A 211 -18.51 -26.87 -0.86
CA ASN A 211 -19.08 -26.02 0.18
C ASN A 211 -18.27 -24.73 0.30
N LEU A 212 -18.89 -23.56 0.10
CA LEU A 212 -18.22 -22.25 0.18
C LEU A 212 -17.98 -21.78 1.63
N THR A 213 -18.62 -22.39 2.62
CA THR A 213 -18.48 -22.04 4.04
C THR A 213 -17.24 -22.65 4.69
N GLU A 214 -16.66 -23.67 4.05
CA GLU A 214 -15.50 -24.39 4.53
C GLU A 214 -14.21 -23.85 3.91
N VAL A 215 -13.08 -24.15 4.55
CA VAL A 215 -11.76 -23.76 4.06
C VAL A 215 -11.40 -24.59 2.82
N ASP A 216 -10.73 -23.98 1.83
CA ASP A 216 -10.23 -24.69 0.65
C ASP A 216 -9.15 -25.73 1.03
N HIS A 217 -9.57 -26.99 1.18
CA HIS A 217 -8.68 -28.12 1.45
C HIS A 217 -7.71 -28.43 0.31
N SER A 218 -8.04 -28.06 -0.92
CA SER A 218 -7.21 -28.34 -2.10
C SER A 218 -6.02 -27.37 -2.24
N LEU A 219 -6.06 -26.24 -1.53
CA LEU A 219 -5.07 -25.15 -1.58
C LEU A 219 -4.84 -24.57 -2.99
N ILE A 220 -5.72 -24.86 -3.95
CA ILE A 220 -5.58 -24.39 -5.34
C ILE A 220 -5.74 -22.88 -5.38
N LEU A 221 -6.72 -22.30 -4.67
CA LEU A 221 -6.96 -20.86 -4.69
C LEU A 221 -5.80 -20.04 -4.08
N PRO A 222 -5.28 -20.35 -2.88
CA PRO A 222 -4.11 -19.65 -2.34
C PRO A 222 -2.86 -19.77 -3.22
N VAL A 223 -2.58 -20.96 -3.77
CA VAL A 223 -1.41 -21.18 -4.64
C VAL A 223 -1.56 -20.41 -5.94
N ALA A 224 -2.73 -20.46 -6.59
CA ALA A 224 -3.00 -19.69 -7.80
C ALA A 224 -2.87 -18.19 -7.57
N MET A 225 -3.40 -17.67 -6.46
CA MET A 225 -3.23 -16.27 -6.08
C MET A 225 -1.75 -15.91 -5.92
N GLY A 226 -0.95 -16.77 -5.29
CA GLY A 226 0.50 -16.59 -5.18
C GLY A 226 1.20 -16.56 -6.55
N LEU A 227 0.89 -17.51 -7.43
CA LEU A 227 1.48 -17.60 -8.77
C LEU A 227 1.12 -16.41 -9.65
N ILE A 228 -0.14 -15.93 -9.60
CA ILE A 228 -0.57 -14.74 -10.35
C ILE A 228 0.22 -13.52 -9.87
N ASN A 229 0.34 -13.31 -8.55
CA ASN A 229 1.11 -12.20 -8.01
C ASN A 229 2.60 -12.28 -8.38
N LEU A 230 3.20 -13.47 -8.34
CA LEU A 230 4.58 -13.68 -8.76
C LEU A 230 4.76 -13.35 -10.24
N THR A 231 3.84 -13.80 -11.10
CA THR A 231 3.86 -13.50 -12.53
C THR A 231 3.80 -12.00 -12.80
N ILE A 232 2.98 -11.25 -12.05
CA ILE A 232 2.91 -9.77 -12.17
C ILE A 232 4.27 -9.13 -11.87
N ILE A 233 4.94 -9.56 -10.81
CA ILE A 233 6.25 -9.04 -10.41
C ILE A 233 7.34 -9.41 -11.44
N GLU A 234 7.34 -10.65 -11.91
CA GLU A 234 8.30 -11.13 -12.91
C GLU A 234 8.14 -10.41 -14.26
N CYS A 235 6.92 -10.25 -14.75
CA CYS A 235 6.63 -9.49 -15.97
C CYS A 235 7.15 -8.04 -15.87
N LEU A 236 6.94 -7.39 -14.71
CA LEU A 236 7.49 -6.05 -14.47
C LEU A 236 9.02 -6.07 -14.48
N CYS A 237 9.65 -7.03 -13.79
CA CYS A 237 11.10 -7.17 -13.75
C CYS A 237 11.69 -7.39 -15.15
N LEU A 238 11.11 -8.28 -15.95
CA LEU A 238 11.51 -8.55 -17.32
C LEU A 238 11.44 -7.29 -18.19
N TYR A 239 10.41 -6.46 -18.03
CA TYR A 239 10.32 -5.16 -18.69
C TYR A 239 11.48 -4.24 -18.31
N TRP A 240 11.80 -4.09 -17.01
CA TRP A 240 12.90 -3.25 -16.53
C TRP A 240 14.27 -3.73 -17.01
N VAL A 241 14.52 -5.04 -16.98
CA VAL A 241 15.77 -5.65 -17.44
C VAL A 241 15.95 -5.43 -18.94
N THR A 242 14.91 -5.69 -19.73
CA THR A 242 14.95 -5.52 -21.19
C THR A 242 15.16 -4.05 -21.57
N SER A 243 14.40 -3.13 -20.94
CA SER A 243 14.55 -1.69 -21.18
C SER A 243 15.96 -1.19 -20.84
N SER A 244 16.52 -1.64 -19.71
CA SER A 244 17.87 -1.28 -19.28
C SER A 244 18.95 -1.87 -20.20
N ALA A 245 18.78 -3.11 -20.65
CA ALA A 245 19.68 -3.77 -21.59
C ALA A 245 19.70 -3.07 -22.95
N CYS A 246 18.52 -2.74 -23.49
CA CYS A 246 18.39 -1.96 -24.72
C CYS A 246 19.00 -0.56 -24.57
N GLY A 247 18.74 0.13 -23.46
CA GLY A 247 19.32 1.45 -23.17
C GLY A 247 20.84 1.41 -23.04
N LEU A 248 21.39 0.38 -22.38
CA LEU A 248 22.84 0.15 -22.32
C LEU A 248 23.41 -0.12 -23.72
N GLY A 249 22.77 -0.95 -24.52
CA GLY A 249 23.15 -1.21 -25.91
C GLY A 249 23.17 0.07 -26.75
N GLN A 250 22.12 0.88 -26.68
CA GLN A 250 22.05 2.18 -27.35
C GLN A 250 23.17 3.12 -26.88
N ASN A 251 23.40 3.23 -25.58
CA ASN A 251 24.45 4.09 -25.02
C ASN A 251 25.86 3.63 -25.44
N LEU A 252 26.11 2.31 -25.46
CA LEU A 252 27.39 1.74 -25.92
C LEU A 252 27.59 1.94 -27.43
N LEU A 253 26.54 1.81 -28.24
CA LEU A 253 26.60 2.07 -29.68
C LEU A 253 26.86 3.56 -29.96
N LEU A 254 26.15 4.46 -29.26
CA LEU A 254 26.33 5.89 -29.37
C LEU A 254 27.68 6.37 -28.84
N MET A 255 28.39 5.60 -28.02
CA MET A 255 29.78 5.90 -27.63
C MET A 255 30.81 5.57 -28.71
N SER A 256 30.46 4.79 -29.74
CA SER A 256 31.37 4.51 -30.85
C SER A 256 31.52 5.74 -31.76
N PRO A 257 32.74 6.30 -31.94
CA PRO A 257 32.96 7.44 -32.82
C PRO A 257 32.59 7.14 -34.28
N ARG A 258 32.66 5.87 -34.69
CA ARG A 258 32.30 5.43 -36.04
C ARG A 258 30.79 5.41 -36.24
N PHE A 259 30.03 4.97 -35.23
CA PHE A 259 28.57 4.97 -35.27
C PHE A 259 28.02 6.39 -35.19
N LYS A 260 28.58 7.25 -34.31
CA LYS A 260 28.25 8.68 -34.28
C LYS A 260 28.44 9.38 -35.63
N ARG A 261 29.51 9.02 -36.36
CA ARG A 261 29.79 9.54 -37.72
C ARG A 261 28.81 9.01 -38.76
N LEU A 262 28.41 7.75 -38.66
CA LEU A 262 27.40 7.15 -39.53
C LEU A 262 26.02 7.84 -39.38
N VAL A 263 25.70 8.31 -38.17
CA VAL A 263 24.43 8.96 -37.83
C VAL A 263 24.52 10.50 -37.92
N GLY A 264 25.64 11.07 -38.40
CA GLY A 264 25.76 12.50 -38.69
C GLY A 264 25.95 13.42 -37.48
N VAL A 265 26.44 12.92 -36.34
CA VAL A 265 26.70 13.73 -35.13
C VAL A 265 27.94 14.62 -35.35
N PRO A 266 27.86 15.95 -35.09
CA PRO A 266 28.98 16.88 -35.30
C PRO A 266 30.14 16.66 -34.32
N LEU A 267 31.38 16.88 -34.78
CA LEU A 267 32.60 16.67 -34.01
C LEU A 267 32.72 17.68 -32.86
N VAL A 268 32.93 17.17 -31.64
CA VAL A 268 33.23 17.98 -30.45
C VAL A 268 34.70 17.76 -30.05
N PRO A 269 35.49 18.80 -29.72
CA PRO A 269 36.93 18.68 -29.43
C PRO A 269 37.32 17.84 -28.22
N SER A 270 36.36 17.38 -27.40
CA SER A 270 36.58 16.61 -26.18
C SER A 270 36.38 15.09 -26.35
N GLU A 271 36.28 14.57 -27.57
CA GLU A 271 36.07 13.14 -27.79
C GLU A 271 37.29 12.29 -27.42
N ILE A 272 37.10 11.40 -26.44
CA ILE A 272 38.10 10.41 -26.01
C ILE A 272 38.37 9.46 -27.18
N ALA A 273 39.63 9.40 -27.64
CA ALA A 273 40.03 8.63 -28.83
C ALA A 273 39.76 7.11 -28.73
N ARG A 274 39.65 6.55 -27.51
CA ARG A 274 39.38 5.12 -27.25
C ARG A 274 38.39 4.90 -26.09
N PRO A 275 37.09 5.14 -26.30
CA PRO A 275 36.10 5.15 -25.23
C PRO A 275 35.94 3.80 -24.53
N TYR A 276 35.97 2.68 -25.26
CA TYR A 276 35.83 1.34 -24.68
C TYR A 276 37.02 0.92 -23.79
N GLN A 277 38.24 1.36 -24.11
CA GLN A 277 39.42 1.06 -23.30
C GLN A 277 39.38 1.83 -21.97
N HIS A 278 38.92 3.09 -22.01
CA HIS A 278 38.73 3.91 -20.82
C HIS A 278 37.65 3.35 -19.88
N ILE A 279 36.55 2.83 -20.42
CA ILE A 279 35.50 2.16 -19.64
C ILE A 279 36.05 0.91 -18.98
N LYS A 280 36.76 0.04 -19.71
CA LYS A 280 37.35 -1.17 -19.14
C LYS A 280 38.32 -0.85 -18.00
N ALA A 281 39.17 0.17 -18.18
CA ALA A 281 40.11 0.62 -17.16
C ALA A 281 39.41 1.22 -15.92
N THR A 282 38.37 2.04 -16.14
CA THR A 282 37.58 2.65 -15.04
C THR A 282 36.73 1.62 -14.31
N PHE A 283 36.21 0.63 -15.03
CA PHE A 283 35.43 -0.46 -14.45
C PHE A 283 36.33 -1.37 -13.61
N SER A 284 37.51 -1.75 -14.13
CA SER A 284 38.51 -2.50 -13.36
C SER A 284 38.88 -1.77 -12.08
N SER A 285 39.25 -0.49 -12.16
CA SER A 285 39.67 0.27 -10.98
C SER A 285 38.56 0.43 -9.93
N ARG A 286 37.30 0.60 -10.36
CA ARG A 286 36.16 0.63 -9.44
C ARG A 286 35.80 -0.73 -8.86
N PHE A 287 35.92 -1.79 -9.66
CA PHE A 287 35.70 -3.16 -9.21
C PHE A 287 36.75 -3.57 -8.18
N ASP A 288 38.02 -3.27 -8.44
CA ASP A 288 39.14 -3.50 -7.52
C ASP A 288 38.97 -2.70 -6.22
N ALA A 289 38.54 -1.44 -6.31
CA ALA A 289 38.24 -0.62 -5.12
C ALA A 289 37.03 -1.16 -4.31
N LEU A 290 36.06 -1.80 -4.97
CA LEU A 290 34.90 -2.39 -4.32
C LEU A 290 35.27 -3.73 -3.66
N LEU A 291 36.08 -4.55 -4.32
CA LEU A 291 36.66 -5.76 -3.75
C LEU A 291 37.54 -5.46 -2.54
N ALA A 292 38.35 -4.40 -2.59
CA ALA A 292 39.14 -3.94 -1.46
C ALA A 292 38.28 -3.50 -0.27
N LYS A 293 37.12 -2.84 -0.51
CA LYS A 293 36.17 -2.47 0.54
C LYS A 293 35.42 -3.66 1.15
N VAL A 294 35.20 -4.72 0.37
CA VAL A 294 34.52 -5.96 0.81
C VAL A 294 35.52 -6.95 1.46
N GLY A 295 36.81 -6.61 1.53
CA GLY A 295 37.84 -7.44 2.18
C GLY A 295 38.29 -8.64 1.34
N LEU A 296 37.92 -8.68 0.05
CA LEU A 296 38.29 -9.71 -0.93
C LEU A 296 39.30 -9.19 -1.96
N GLY A 297 40.05 -8.13 -1.63
CA GLY A 297 41.05 -7.55 -2.52
C GLY A 297 42.21 -8.53 -2.80
N PRO A 298 42.77 -8.54 -4.02
CA PRO A 298 43.92 -9.37 -4.33
C PRO A 298 45.11 -8.98 -3.42
N LYS A 299 45.81 -9.99 -2.89
CA LYS A 299 47.07 -9.82 -2.16
C LYS A 299 48.16 -9.25 -3.05
#